data_AF-A0A6G4ZRP5-F1
#
_entry.id   AF-A0A6G4ZRP5-F1
#
_cell.length_a   1.000
_cell.length_b   1.000
_cell.length_c   1.000
_cell.angle_alpha   90.00
_cell.angle_beta   90.00
_cell.angle_gamma   90.00
#
_symmetry.space_group_name_H-M   'P 1'
#
loop_
_entity.id
_entity.type
_entity.pdbx_description
1 polymer ?
#
loop_
_entity_poly.entity_id
_entity_poly.type
_entity_poly.pdbx_seq_one_letter_code
_entity_poly.pdbx_strand_id
1 'polypeptide(L)'
;MAKNKKYQDFLIEQLKDHDEAVAYLNAALEESLKGDEESQHIFLIALRNVAEAQGGISTLAKKAHVGRESLYKTLSGTGNPKWHTLVSLVIALGLNLRLS
;
A
#
# COMPACT_ATOMS: atom_id res chain seq x y z
N MET A 1 2.60 15.99 -17.44
CA MET A 1 2.36 15.87 -15.97
C MET A 1 0.87 15.79 -15.60
N ALA A 2 -0.08 16.40 -16.32
CA ALA A 2 -1.51 16.38 -15.96
C ALA A 2 -2.23 15.02 -16.09
N LYS A 3 -1.79 14.12 -17.00
CA LYS A 3 -2.41 12.78 -17.16
C LYS A 3 -2.22 11.88 -15.94
N ASN A 4 -1.05 11.94 -15.31
CA ASN A 4 -0.70 11.08 -14.17
C ASN A 4 -1.47 11.51 -12.90
N LYS A 5 -1.62 12.84 -12.69
CA LYS A 5 -2.44 13.36 -11.59
C LYS A 5 -3.91 12.98 -11.69
N LYS A 6 -4.52 13.10 -12.88
CA LYS A 6 -5.93 12.68 -13.07
C LYS A 6 -6.15 11.19 -12.84
N TYR A 7 -5.20 10.36 -13.26
CA TYR A 7 -5.25 8.92 -13.01
C TYR A 7 -5.11 8.61 -11.52
N GLN A 8 -4.16 9.26 -10.84
CA GLN A 8 -3.97 9.08 -9.41
C GLN A 8 -5.20 9.51 -8.62
N ASP A 9 -5.79 10.67 -8.93
CA ASP A 9 -7.00 11.15 -8.26
C ASP A 9 -8.18 10.17 -8.44
N PHE A 10 -8.34 9.62 -9.66
CA PHE A 10 -9.33 8.59 -9.96
C PHE A 10 -9.09 7.30 -9.16
N LEU A 11 -7.83 6.82 -9.14
CA LEU A 11 -7.44 5.63 -8.39
C LEU A 11 -7.72 5.80 -6.90
N ILE A 12 -7.32 6.92 -6.30
CA ILE A 12 -7.55 7.21 -4.88
C ILE A 12 -9.05 7.25 -4.56
N GLU A 13 -9.90 7.75 -5.47
CA GLU A 13 -11.35 7.72 -5.26
C GLU A 13 -11.91 6.29 -5.25
N GLN A 14 -11.47 5.44 -6.19
CA GLN A 14 -11.89 4.03 -6.25
C GLN A 14 -11.47 3.25 -5.00
N LEU A 15 -10.23 3.44 -4.54
CA LEU A 15 -9.66 2.71 -3.38
C LEU A 15 -10.26 3.12 -2.02
N LYS A 16 -11.23 4.04 -1.98
CA LYS A 16 -12.06 4.27 -0.79
C LYS A 16 -13.02 3.11 -0.54
N ASP A 17 -13.43 2.43 -1.61
CA ASP A 17 -14.19 1.20 -1.50
C ASP A 17 -13.27 0.06 -1.00
N HIS A 18 -13.79 -0.73 -0.07
CA HIS A 18 -12.99 -1.77 0.58
C HIS A 18 -12.67 -2.92 -0.37
N ASP A 19 -13.62 -3.33 -1.20
CA ASP A 19 -13.46 -4.48 -2.10
C ASP A 19 -12.49 -4.12 -3.24
N GLU A 20 -12.58 -2.89 -3.76
CA GLU A 20 -11.60 -2.35 -4.72
C GLU A 20 -10.19 -2.28 -4.13
N ALA A 21 -10.05 -1.83 -2.88
CA ALA A 21 -8.75 -1.79 -2.20
C ALA A 21 -8.14 -3.20 -2.02
N VAL A 22 -8.97 -4.19 -1.66
CA VAL A 22 -8.54 -5.59 -1.52
C VAL A 22 -8.13 -6.17 -2.88
N ALA A 23 -8.96 -6.00 -3.92
CA ALA A 23 -8.65 -6.49 -5.26
C ALA A 23 -7.35 -5.89 -5.80
N TYR A 24 -7.17 -4.57 -5.62
CA TYR A 24 -5.97 -3.85 -6.03
C TYR A 24 -4.71 -4.35 -5.31
N LEU A 25 -4.78 -4.58 -3.99
CA LEU A 25 -3.64 -5.10 -3.23
C LEU A 25 -3.32 -6.56 -3.56
N ASN A 26 -4.32 -7.38 -3.84
CA ASN A 26 -4.09 -8.76 -4.28
C ASN A 26 -3.37 -8.80 -5.64
N ALA A 27 -3.81 -7.99 -6.60
CA ALA A 27 -3.14 -7.88 -7.90
C ALA A 27 -1.69 -7.38 -7.76
N ALA A 28 -1.46 -6.38 -6.90
CA ALA A 28 -0.12 -5.88 -6.62
C ALA A 28 0.77 -6.91 -5.92
N LEU A 29 0.21 -7.71 -5.01
CA LEU A 29 0.92 -8.80 -4.35
C LEU A 29 1.30 -9.90 -5.35
N GLU A 30 0.38 -10.32 -6.22
CA GLU A 30 0.65 -11.32 -7.25
C GLU A 30 1.79 -10.88 -8.18
N GLU A 31 1.79 -9.62 -8.62
CA GLU A 31 2.87 -9.06 -9.42
C GLU A 31 4.19 -9.04 -8.65
N SER A 32 4.16 -8.66 -7.37
CA SER A 32 5.36 -8.60 -6.53
C SER A 32 6.05 -9.95 -6.31
N LEU A 33 5.31 -11.05 -6.47
CA LEU A 33 5.83 -12.41 -6.33
C LEU A 33 6.49 -12.95 -7.60
N LYS A 34 6.46 -12.22 -8.73
CA LYS A 34 7.06 -12.65 -10.00
C LYS A 34 8.59 -12.57 -10.07
N GLY A 35 9.24 -12.00 -9.05
CA GLY A 35 10.60 -12.39 -8.68
C GLY A 35 11.75 -11.41 -8.96
N ASP A 36 11.51 -10.22 -9.52
CA ASP A 36 12.52 -9.16 -9.52
C ASP A 36 12.32 -8.15 -8.37
N GLU A 37 13.42 -7.52 -7.95
CA GLU A 37 13.44 -6.59 -6.81
C GLU A 37 12.57 -5.36 -7.06
N GLU A 38 12.45 -4.91 -8.32
CA GLU A 38 11.60 -3.79 -8.71
C GLU A 38 10.10 -4.12 -8.54
N SER A 39 9.70 -5.34 -8.90
CA SER A 39 8.34 -5.84 -8.76
C SER A 39 7.92 -5.94 -7.30
N GLN A 40 8.85 -6.23 -6.38
CA GLN A 40 8.57 -6.24 -4.95
C GLN A 40 8.09 -4.88 -4.42
N HIS A 41 8.54 -3.79 -5.03
CA HIS A 41 8.12 -2.44 -4.64
C HIS A 41 6.69 -2.08 -5.10
N ILE A 42 6.11 -2.81 -6.06
CA ILE A 42 4.73 -2.58 -6.53
C ILE A 42 3.75 -2.73 -5.37
N PHE A 43 3.93 -3.73 -4.52
CA PHE A 43 3.07 -3.94 -3.36
C PHE A 43 3.18 -2.79 -2.34
N LEU A 44 4.36 -2.23 -2.15
CA LEU A 44 4.58 -1.08 -1.25
C LEU A 44 3.90 0.19 -1.77
N ILE A 45 3.98 0.41 -3.09
CA ILE A 45 3.27 1.51 -3.75
C ILE A 45 1.76 1.33 -3.64
N ALA A 46 1.27 0.10 -3.80
CA ALA A 46 -0.15 -0.19 -3.67
C ALA A 46 -0.67 0.06 -2.24
N LEU A 47 0.09 -0.38 -1.21
CA LEU A 47 -0.20 -0.06 0.19
C LEU A 47 -0.25 1.45 0.44
N ARG A 48 0.64 2.23 -0.20
CA ARG A 48 0.63 3.69 -0.12
C ARG A 48 -0.66 4.28 -0.69
N ASN A 49 -1.08 3.83 -1.86
CA ASN A 49 -2.30 4.33 -2.52
C ASN A 49 -3.54 4.03 -1.68
N VAL A 50 -3.65 2.80 -1.14
CA VAL A 50 -4.75 2.44 -0.24
C VAL A 50 -4.70 3.25 1.06
N ALA A 51 -3.52 3.47 1.63
CA ALA A 51 -3.37 4.32 2.81
C ALA A 51 -3.82 5.75 2.53
N GLU A 52 -3.49 6.31 1.36
CA GLU A 52 -3.92 7.63 0.92
C GLU A 52 -5.45 7.73 0.79
N ALA A 53 -6.08 6.74 0.17
CA ALA A 53 -7.53 6.66 0.04
C ALA A 53 -8.27 6.51 1.39
N GLN A 54 -7.69 5.75 2.34
CA GLN A 54 -8.30 5.44 3.63
C GLN A 54 -7.95 6.41 4.77
N GLY A 55 -7.69 7.68 4.42
CA GLY A 55 -7.46 8.75 5.40
C GLY A 55 -6.00 9.14 5.62
N GLY A 56 -5.10 8.68 4.75
CA GLY A 56 -3.72 9.14 4.65
C GLY A 56 -2.69 8.35 5.46
N ILE A 57 -1.42 8.52 5.08
CA ILE A 57 -0.24 7.87 5.70
C ILE A 57 -0.15 8.18 7.20
N SER A 58 -0.53 9.39 7.63
CA SER A 58 -0.52 9.75 9.05
C SER A 58 -1.53 8.93 9.87
N THR A 59 -2.67 8.59 9.29
CA THR A 59 -3.70 7.76 9.93
C THR A 59 -3.21 6.31 10.01
N LEU A 60 -2.65 5.78 8.92
CA LEU A 60 -2.07 4.45 8.90
C LEU A 60 -0.93 4.30 9.92
N ALA A 61 -0.01 5.27 9.99
CA ALA A 61 1.10 5.25 10.94
C ALA A 61 0.62 5.14 12.39
N LYS A 62 -0.44 5.87 12.75
CA LYS A 62 -1.05 5.80 14.08
C LYS A 62 -1.67 4.43 14.34
N LYS A 63 -2.45 3.90 13.40
CA LYS A 63 -3.10 2.57 13.51
C LYS A 63 -2.09 1.43 13.59
N ALA A 64 -0.99 1.53 12.84
CA ALA A 64 0.06 0.51 12.79
C ALA A 64 1.15 0.68 13.87
N HIS A 65 1.05 1.71 14.72
CA HIS A 65 2.04 2.05 15.75
C HIS A 65 3.48 2.21 15.21
N VAL A 66 3.61 2.81 14.02
CA VAL A 66 4.89 3.09 13.37
C VAL A 66 5.14 4.59 13.24
N GLY A 67 6.42 4.99 13.24
CA GLY A 67 6.78 6.38 13.00
C GLY A 67 6.37 6.83 11.60
N ARG A 68 5.75 8.01 11.48
CA ARG A 68 5.29 8.56 10.19
C ARG A 68 6.41 8.67 9.15
N GLU A 69 7.57 9.18 9.55
CA GLU A 69 8.73 9.33 8.67
C GLU A 69 9.25 7.97 8.19
N SER A 70 9.36 7.01 9.11
CA SER A 70 9.67 5.62 8.75
C SER A 70 8.66 5.07 7.77
N LEU A 71 7.37 5.35 7.93
CA LEU A 71 6.33 4.83 7.06
C LEU A 71 6.41 5.40 5.64
N TYR A 72 6.71 6.69 5.49
CA TYR A 72 6.97 7.29 4.17
C TYR A 72 8.16 6.62 3.46
N LYS A 73 9.23 6.30 4.19
CA LYS A 73 10.38 5.57 3.64
C LYS A 73 10.05 4.12 3.34
N THR A 74 9.27 3.47 4.19
CA THR A 74 8.84 2.08 4.01
C THR A 74 7.95 1.91 2.77
N LEU A 75 7.05 2.86 2.52
CA LEU A 75 6.11 2.82 1.40
C LEU A 75 6.61 3.59 0.17
N SER A 76 7.92 3.80 0.05
CA SER A 76 8.52 4.31 -1.18
C SER A 76 8.67 3.18 -2.21
N GLY A 77 8.90 3.55 -3.47
CA GLY A 77 9.27 2.61 -4.54
C GLY A 77 10.67 1.99 -4.39
N THR A 78 11.30 2.13 -3.22
CA THR A 78 12.62 1.59 -2.86
C THR A 78 12.64 1.11 -1.40
N GLY A 79 11.47 0.97 -0.78
CA GLY A 79 11.34 0.60 0.62
C GLY A 79 11.72 -0.86 0.83
N ASN A 80 12.26 -1.17 2.02
CA ASN A 80 12.53 -2.54 2.45
C ASN A 80 12.01 -2.74 3.90
N PRO A 81 10.69 -2.88 4.08
CA PRO A 81 10.12 -3.14 5.40
C PRO A 81 10.59 -4.48 5.97
N LYS A 82 10.86 -4.50 7.27
CA LYS A 82 10.87 -5.76 8.01
C LYS A 82 9.50 -6.42 7.94
N TRP A 83 9.47 -7.75 7.99
CA TRP A 83 8.24 -8.55 8.00
C TRP A 83 7.19 -8.04 9.00
N HIS A 84 7.60 -7.78 10.25
CA HIS A 84 6.67 -7.32 11.29
C HIS A 84 6.01 -5.97 10.92
N THR A 85 6.73 -5.07 10.25
CA THR A 85 6.20 -3.78 9.80
C THR A 85 5.15 -4.00 8.73
N LEU A 86 5.43 -4.86 7.75
CA LEU A 86 4.50 -5.17 6.66
C LEU A 86 3.18 -5.73 7.22
N VAL A 87 3.28 -6.70 8.13
CA VAL A 87 2.11 -7.30 8.80
C VAL A 87 1.30 -6.26 9.57
N SER A 88 1.95 -5.39 10.35
CA SER A 88 1.26 -4.31 11.08
C SER A 88 0.49 -3.36 10.15
N LEU A 89 1.04 -3.06 8.96
CA LEU A 89 0.37 -2.18 7.99
C LEU A 89 -0.87 -2.83 7.39
N VAL A 90 -0.78 -4.09 7.00
CA VAL A 90 -1.90 -4.87 6.47
C VAL A 90 -3.05 -4.94 7.48
N ILE A 91 -2.74 -5.27 8.73
CA ILE A 91 -3.72 -5.32 9.82
C ILE A 91 -4.35 -3.94 10.07
N ALA A 92 -3.55 -2.88 10.07
CA ALA A 92 -4.02 -1.51 10.30
C ALA A 92 -4.94 -0.97 9.18
N LEU A 93 -4.83 -1.53 7.97
CA LEU A 93 -5.74 -1.28 6.85
C LEU A 93 -7.01 -2.16 6.91
N GLY A 94 -7.14 -3.03 7.91
CA GLY A 94 -8.28 -3.95 8.05
C GLY A 94 -8.27 -5.09 7.04
N LEU A 95 -7.09 -5.42 6.50
CA LEU A 95 -6.93 -6.41 5.45
C LEU A 95 -6.47 -7.75 6.01
N ASN A 96 -6.76 -8.82 5.28
CA ASN A 96 -6.27 -10.17 5.57
C ASN A 96 -5.50 -10.68 4.36
N LEU A 97 -4.18 -10.80 4.49
CA LEU A 97 -3.35 -11.47 3.50
C LEU A 97 -3.70 -12.96 3.45
N ARG A 98 -4.04 -13.47 2.27
CA ARG A 98 -4.21 -14.89 2.01
C ARG A 98 -3.40 -15.26 0.78
N LEU A 99 -2.55 -16.28 0.93
CA LEU A 99 -1.86 -16.92 -0.18
C LEU A 99 -2.68 -18.16 -0.51
N SER A 100 -3.24 -18.21 -1.72
CA SER A 100 -4.03 -19.34 -2.23
C SER A 100 -3.28 -20.03 -3.36
#